data_AF-A0A938KET6-F1
#
_entry.id   AF-A0A938KET6-F1
#
_cell.length_a   1.000
_cell.length_b   1.000
_cell.length_c   1.000
_cell.angle_alpha   90.00
_cell.angle_beta   90.00
_cell.angle_gamma   90.00
#
_symmetry.space_group_name_H-M   'P 1'
#
loop_
_entity.id
_entity.type
_entity.pdbx_description
1 polymer ?
#
loop_
_entity_poly.entity_id
_entity_poly.type
_entity_poly.pdbx_seq_one_letter_code
_entity_poly.pdbx_strand_id
1 'polypeptide(L)' 'QISRIGPHIQFDRDRYEQQGAGLGLIIAKRLTELAGGDWQIEGRLGEGCVVRVRFPELKAESTRAAA' A
#
# COMPACT_ATOMS: atom_id res chain seq x y z
N GLN A 1 -6.98 -15.46 -29.42
CA GLN A 1 -5.89 -14.74 -28.71
C GLN A 1 -6.33 -13.38 -28.12
N ILE A 2 -7.53 -12.87 -28.42
CA ILE A 2 -8.07 -11.55 -27.97
C ILE A 2 -8.73 -11.60 -26.57
N SER A 3 -8.77 -12.76 -25.92
CA SER A 3 -9.52 -13.01 -24.67
C SER A 3 -8.80 -12.61 -23.36
N ARG A 4 -7.70 -11.84 -23.40
CA ARG A 4 -6.91 -11.47 -22.21
C ARG A 4 -6.61 -9.97 -22.07
N ILE A 5 -7.36 -9.11 -22.75
CA ILE A 5 -7.23 -7.66 -22.60
C ILE A 5 -8.13 -7.21 -21.44
N GLY A 6 -7.59 -7.24 -20.23
CA GLY A 6 -8.15 -6.56 -19.07
C GLY A 6 -7.35 -5.30 -18.75
N PRO A 7 -7.93 -4.28 -18.10
CA PRO A 7 -7.14 -3.17 -17.59
C PRO A 7 -6.01 -3.71 -16.69
N HIS A 8 -4.81 -3.14 -16.83
CA HIS A 8 -3.60 -3.49 -16.06
C HIS A 8 -2.85 -4.77 -16.44
N ILE A 9 -3.18 -5.43 -17.56
CA ILE A 9 -2.38 -6.55 -18.08
C ILE A 9 -1.26 -6.02 -18.97
N GLN A 10 -0.02 -6.07 -18.47
CA GLN A 10 1.18 -5.71 -19.21
C GLN A 10 1.80 -6.98 -19.80
N PHE A 11 1.71 -7.13 -21.12
CA PHE A 11 2.40 -8.18 -21.87
C PHE A 11 3.88 -7.81 -22.06
N ASP A 12 4.76 -8.81 -22.18
CA ASP A 12 6.20 -8.63 -22.42
C ASP A 12 6.92 -7.74 -21.39
N ARG A 13 6.80 -8.09 -20.09
CA ARG A 13 7.53 -7.41 -18.99
C ARG A 13 9.02 -7.27 -19.28
N ASP A 14 9.66 -8.32 -19.80
CA ASP A 14 11.11 -8.29 -20.09
C ASP A 14 11.52 -7.24 -21.14
N ARG A 15 10.57 -6.69 -21.93
CA ARG A 15 10.83 -5.67 -22.97
C ARG A 15 10.17 -4.32 -22.71
N TYR A 16 9.05 -4.27 -22.00
CA TYR A 16 8.25 -3.06 -21.78
C TYR A 16 7.96 -2.78 -20.31
N GLU A 17 8.65 -3.42 -19.37
CA GLU A 17 8.58 -3.05 -17.96
C GLU A 17 9.08 -1.62 -17.80
N GLN A 18 8.11 -0.70 -17.78
CA GLN A 18 8.28 0.64 -17.25
C GLN A 18 8.61 0.45 -15.78
N GLN A 19 9.90 0.52 -15.44
CA GLN A 19 10.32 0.48 -14.05
C GLN A 19 9.52 1.54 -13.28
N GLY A 20 8.75 1.11 -12.29
CA GLY A 20 8.01 2.05 -11.46
C GLY A 20 8.98 3.04 -10.82
N ALA A 21 8.56 4.30 -10.65
CA ALA A 21 9.41 5.38 -10.13
C ALA A 21 9.91 5.18 -8.67
N GLY A 22 9.73 3.99 -8.07
CA GLY A 22 10.15 3.70 -6.70
C GLY A 22 9.31 4.40 -5.62
N LEU A 23 8.21 5.05 -5.98
CA LEU A 23 7.46 5.92 -5.08
C LEU A 23 6.49 5.18 -4.13
N GLY A 24 6.29 3.87 -4.30
CA GLY A 24 5.27 3.13 -3.56
C GLY A 24 5.39 3.25 -2.03
N LEU A 25 6.61 3.11 -1.48
CA LEU A 25 6.84 3.18 -0.04
C LEU A 25 6.68 4.59 0.52
N ILE A 26 7.11 5.62 -0.21
CA ILE A 26 6.93 7.00 0.26
C ILE A 26 5.46 7.41 0.24
N ILE A 27 4.70 6.97 -0.78
CA ILE A 27 3.24 7.19 -0.83
C ILE A 27 2.57 6.50 0.35
N ALA A 28 2.88 5.22 0.60
CA ALA A 28 2.31 4.47 1.70
C ALA A 28 2.63 5.09 3.08
N LYS A 29 3.87 5.55 3.29
CA LYS A 29 4.27 6.29 4.49
C LYS A 29 3.44 7.56 4.67
N ARG A 30 3.33 8.38 3.62
CA ARG A 30 2.58 9.65 3.69
C ARG A 30 1.10 9.43 3.95
N LEU A 31 0.49 8.44 3.33
CA LEU A 31 -0.91 8.08 3.58
C LEU A 31 -1.13 7.60 5.02
N THR A 32 -0.19 6.82 5.55
CA THR A 32 -0.22 6.37 6.95
C THR A 32 -0.16 7.55 7.92
N GLU A 33 0.82 8.43 7.75
CA GLU A 33 0.99 9.63 8.57
C GLU A 33 -0.24 10.56 8.48
N LEU A 34 -0.78 10.73 7.27
CA LEU A 34 -1.98 11.54 7.02
C LEU A 34 -3.22 10.96 7.72
N ALA A 35 -3.34 9.63 7.80
CA ALA A 35 -4.42 8.95 8.51
C ALA A 35 -4.23 8.96 10.04
N GLY A 36 -3.25 9.70 10.57
CA GLY A 36 -2.91 9.72 12.00
C GLY A 36 -2.25 8.43 12.49
N GLY A 37 -1.76 7.60 11.56
CA GLY A 37 -1.06 6.37 11.86
C GLY A 37 0.45 6.56 12.05
N ASP A 38 1.10 5.49 12.47
CA ASP A 38 2.56 5.39 12.60
C ASP A 38 3.13 4.42 11.56
N TRP A 39 4.32 4.76 11.07
CA TRP A 39 5.05 4.02 10.05
C TRP A 39 6.47 3.69 10.51
N GLN A 40 6.86 2.42 10.40
CA GLN A 40 8.22 1.96 10.66
C GLN A 40 8.70 0.99 9.57
N ILE A 41 9.99 1.03 9.30
CA ILE A 41 10.67 0.13 8.36
C ILE A 41 11.98 -0.33 8.97
N GLU A 42 12.20 -1.63 8.97
CA GLU A 42 13.41 -2.26 9.49
C GLU A 42 13.86 -3.38 8.55
N GLY A 43 15.16 -3.52 8.35
CA GLY A 43 15.69 -4.55 7.47
C GLY A 43 17.21 -4.55 7.50
N ARG A 44 17.78 -5.64 6.99
CA ARG A 44 19.22 -5.76 6.76
C ARG A 44 19.46 -6.24 5.35
N LEU A 45 20.57 -5.78 4.78
CA LEU A 45 20.99 -6.20 3.45
C LEU A 45 21.11 -7.74 3.42
N GLY A 46 20.45 -8.37 2.45
CA GLY A 46 20.45 -9.83 2.30
C GLY A 46 19.47 -10.60 3.20
N GLU A 47 18.84 -9.95 4.19
CA GLU A 47 17.86 -10.58 5.09
C GLU A 47 16.40 -10.15 4.81
N GLY A 48 16.22 -9.17 3.92
CA GLY A 48 14.92 -8.60 3.59
C GLY A 48 14.55 -7.41 4.47
N CYS A 49 13.28 -7.02 4.42
CA CYS A 49 12.77 -5.81 5.04
C CYS A 49 11.34 -6.04 5.53
N VAL A 50 11.03 -5.52 6.72
CA VAL A 50 9.71 -5.51 7.35
C VAL A 50 9.24 -4.07 7.45
N VAL A 51 8.04 -3.82 6.92
CA VAL A 51 7.33 -2.55 7.04
C VAL A 51 6.16 -2.75 8.01
N ARG A 52 6.11 -1.94 9.07
CA ARG A 52 5.01 -1.93 10.04
C ARG A 52 4.22 -0.63 9.91
N VAL A 53 2.91 -0.79 9.86
CA VAL A 53 1.93 0.29 9.75
C VAL A 53 0.94 0.13 10.89
N ARG A 54 0.69 1.19 11.64
CA ARG A 54 -0.24 1.20 12.77
C ARG A 54 -1.24 2.33 12.57
N PHE A 55 -2.51 2.07 12.81
CA PHE A 55 -3.56 3.09 12.73
C PHE A 55 -4.21 3.29 14.10
N PRO A 56 -4.71 4.49 14.40
CA PRO A 56 -5.53 4.70 15.58
C PRO A 56 -6.80 3.86 15.48
N GLU A 57 -7.24 3.32 16.61
CA GLU A 57 -8.50 2.59 16.68
C GLU A 57 -9.66 3.57 16.42
N LEU A 58 -10.53 3.23 15.48
CA LEU A 58 -11.77 3.97 15.29
C LEU A 58 -12.62 3.73 16.53
N LYS A 59 -12.89 4.78 17.31
CA LYS A 59 -13.95 4.72 18.31
C LYS A 59 -15.25 4.50 17.56
N ALA A 60 -15.86 3.32 17.74
CA ALA A 60 -17.23 3.11 17.29
C ALA A 60 -18.11 4.16 17.98
N GLU A 61 -18.65 5.10 17.21
CA GLU A 61 -19.70 5.95 17.71
C GLU A 61 -20.87 5.04 18.08
N SER A 62 -21.12 4.91 19.38
CA SER A 62 -22.33 4.30 19.91
C SER A 62 -23.50 5.14 19.42
N THR A 63 -24.08 4.77 18.27
CA THR A 63 -25.36 5.28 17.84
C THR A 63 -26.38 4.82 18.88
N ARG A 64 -26.69 5.68 19.86
CA ARG A 64 -27.92 5.57 20.65
C ARG A 64 -29.08 5.73 19.68
N ALA A 65 -29.63 4.61 19.22
CA ALA A 65 -30.98 4.58 18.68
C ALA A 65 -31.94 4.78 19.85
N ALA A 66 -32.36 6.03 20.06
CA ALA A 66 -33.59 6.32 20.76
C ALA A 66 -34.74 6.10 19.76
N ALA A 67 -35.53 5.05 19.98
CA ALA A 67 -36.87 4.86 19.46
C ALA A 67 -37.67 4.06 20.50
#